data_AF-A0A512NT72-F1
#
_entry.id   AF-A0A512NT72-F1
#
_cell.length_a   1.000
_cell.length_b   1.000
_cell.length_c   1.000
_cell.angle_alpha   90.00
_cell.angle_beta   90.00
_cell.angle_gamma   90.00
#
_symmetry.space_group_name_H-M   'P 1'
#
loop_
_entity.id
_entity.type
_entity.pdbx_description
1 polymer ?
#
loop_
_entity_poly.entity_id
_entity_poly.type
_entity_poly.pdbx_seq_one_letter_code
_entity_poly.pdbx_strand_id
1 'polypeptide(L)'
;MISPLSLSNVLTLIFAVTCLTMVLNQRSDRVQRISRLVVPPALAVVVALILLTGVFESGLATDALWVGGAIVGFVLGRLRGRMLPMELLPAPGSVRVAQTADHLAAAFALVAVAATDFTSATLREPVLEPALVAAGGALCAGFLAGRFLMIAVRADPVARLKKGAR
;
A
#
# COMPACT_ATOMS: atom_id res chain seq x y z
N MET A 1 10.71 33.20 0.88
CA MET A 1 9.57 32.71 1.69
C MET A 1 9.18 31.35 1.15
N ILE A 2 9.50 30.27 1.86
CA ILE A 2 9.13 28.91 1.45
C ILE A 2 7.64 28.76 1.80
N SER A 3 6.81 28.45 0.82
CA SER A 3 5.39 28.18 1.05
C SER A 3 5.24 27.10 2.11
N PRO A 4 4.46 27.33 3.19
CA PRO A 4 4.29 26.36 4.28
C PRO A 4 3.62 25.07 3.81
N LEU A 5 2.88 25.15 2.70
CA LEU A 5 2.41 24.00 1.93
C LEU A 5 3.52 23.56 0.98
N SER A 6 4.24 22.51 1.38
CA SER A 6 5.12 21.80 0.48
C SER A 6 4.29 21.08 -0.58
N LEU A 7 4.66 21.25 -1.84
CA LEU A 7 4.09 20.52 -2.98
C LEU A 7 4.16 19.00 -2.76
N SER A 8 5.14 18.53 -1.98
CA SER A 8 5.28 17.14 -1.55
C SER A 8 4.06 16.63 -0.78
N ASN A 9 3.54 17.40 0.17
CA ASN A 9 2.44 16.95 1.04
C ASN A 9 1.12 16.88 0.27
N VAL A 10 0.91 17.84 -0.63
CA VAL A 10 -0.23 17.84 -1.56
C VAL A 10 -0.17 16.61 -2.48
N LEU A 11 0.99 16.33 -3.08
CA LEU A 11 1.18 15.16 -3.94
C LEU A 11 0.98 13.85 -3.19
N THR A 12 1.49 13.76 -1.95
CA THR A 12 1.34 12.59 -1.09
C THR A 12 -0.14 12.28 -0.84
N LEU A 13 -0.92 13.30 -0.50
CA LEU A 13 -2.36 13.16 -0.32
C LEU A 13 -3.07 12.75 -1.62
N ILE A 14 -2.73 13.37 -2.76
CA ILE A 14 -3.31 13.03 -4.07
C ILE A 14 -3.01 11.57 -4.43
N PHE A 15 -1.78 11.08 -4.24
CA PHE A 15 -1.42 9.69 -4.51
C PHE A 15 -2.15 8.72 -3.58
N ALA A 16 -2.30 9.06 -2.30
CA ALA A 16 -3.05 8.24 -1.35
C ALA A 16 -4.54 8.16 -1.74
N VAL A 17 -5.17 9.29 -2.07
CA VAL A 17 -6.58 9.33 -2.53
C VAL A 17 -6.75 8.59 -3.85
N THR A 18 -5.79 8.71 -4.77
CA THR A 18 -5.79 7.96 -6.04
C THR A 18 -5.69 6.46 -5.78
N CYS A 19 -4.82 6.04 -4.86
CA CYS A 19 -4.70 4.65 -4.43
C CYS A 19 -6.04 4.13 -3.88
N LEU A 20 -6.66 4.87 -2.95
CA LEU A 20 -7.98 4.50 -2.41
C LEU A 20 -9.05 4.41 -3.50
N THR A 21 -9.10 5.38 -4.41
CA THR A 21 -10.06 5.40 -5.52
C THR A 21 -9.87 4.21 -6.45
N MET A 22 -8.62 3.83 -6.73
CA MET A 22 -8.34 2.61 -7.51
C MET A 22 -8.81 1.37 -6.78
N VAL A 23 -8.53 1.24 -5.48
CA VAL A 23 -8.99 0.11 -4.65
C VAL A 23 -10.51 0.04 -4.56
N LEU A 24 -11.20 1.18 -4.47
CA LEU A 24 -12.67 1.25 -4.50
C LEU A 24 -13.24 0.80 -5.84
N ASN A 25 -12.57 1.16 -6.94
CA ASN A 25 -12.97 0.78 -8.28
C ASN A 25 -12.64 -0.69 -8.64
N GLN A 26 -11.84 -1.37 -7.82
CA GLN A 26 -11.60 -2.81 -7.91
C GLN A 26 -12.80 -3.60 -7.37
N ARG A 27 -13.90 -3.61 -8.13
CA ARG A 27 -15.08 -4.42 -7.80
C ARG A 27 -14.79 -5.91 -7.91
N SER A 28 -15.30 -6.68 -6.95
CA SER A 28 -15.15 -8.15 -6.83
C SER A 28 -15.56 -8.92 -8.09
N ASP A 29 -16.53 -8.41 -8.86
CA ASP A 29 -17.08 -9.14 -10.01
C ASP A 29 -16.33 -8.91 -11.32
N ARG A 30 -15.47 -7.88 -11.38
CA ARG A 30 -14.74 -7.54 -12.61
C ARG A 30 -13.50 -8.41 -12.77
N VAL A 31 -13.31 -8.90 -14.00
CA VAL A 31 -12.04 -9.47 -14.44
C VAL A 31 -10.99 -8.37 -14.47
N GLN A 32 -9.88 -8.58 -13.78
CA GLN A 32 -8.80 -7.61 -13.74
C GLN A 32 -7.50 -8.21 -14.28
N ARG A 33 -6.71 -7.37 -14.94
CA ARG A 33 -5.34 -7.75 -15.32
C ARG A 33 -4.41 -7.59 -14.12
N ILE A 34 -3.53 -8.57 -13.90
CA ILE A 34 -2.49 -8.51 -12.85
C ILE A 34 -1.67 -7.21 -12.95
N SER A 35 -1.40 -6.74 -14.17
CA SER A 35 -0.69 -5.48 -14.41
C SER A 35 -1.43 -4.24 -13.89
N ARG A 36 -2.75 -4.27 -13.75
CA ARG A 36 -3.52 -3.18 -13.12
C ARG A 36 -3.60 -3.34 -11.60
N LEU A 37 -3.45 -4.56 -11.08
CA LEU A 37 -3.43 -4.82 -9.63
C LEU A 37 -2.16 -4.29 -8.95
N VAL A 38 -1.06 -4.10 -9.69
CA VAL A 38 0.20 -3.56 -9.13
C VAL A 38 0.14 -2.05 -8.88
N VAL A 39 -0.82 -1.33 -9.47
CA VAL A 39 -0.84 0.13 -9.40
C VAL A 39 -1.14 0.64 -7.98
N PRO A 40 -2.17 0.16 -7.25
CA PRO A 40 -2.39 0.58 -5.87
C PRO A 40 -1.21 0.33 -4.92
N PRO A 41 -0.58 -0.87 -4.85
CA PRO A 41 0.57 -1.06 -3.98
C PRO A 41 1.78 -0.22 -4.40
N ALA A 42 1.99 0.02 -5.70
CA ALA A 42 3.05 0.91 -6.17
C ALA A 42 2.83 2.35 -5.68
N LEU A 43 1.61 2.88 -5.80
CA LEU A 43 1.26 4.20 -5.26
C LEU A 43 1.45 4.27 -3.74
N ALA A 44 1.08 3.22 -3.01
CA ALA A 44 1.27 3.16 -1.56
C ALA A 44 2.75 3.19 -1.17
N VAL A 45 3.61 2.49 -1.89
CA VAL A 45 5.06 2.53 -1.69
C VAL A 45 5.60 3.93 -1.96
N VAL A 46 5.16 4.59 -3.04
CA VAL A 46 5.56 5.98 -3.33
C VAL A 46 5.15 6.92 -2.19
N VAL A 47 3.92 6.81 -1.70
CA VAL A 47 3.43 7.60 -0.55
C VAL A 47 4.30 7.36 0.68
N ALA A 48 4.60 6.10 1.02
CA ALA A 48 5.46 5.78 2.15
C ALA A 48 6.87 6.38 1.99
N LEU A 49 7.47 6.28 0.81
CA LEU A 49 8.79 6.87 0.54
C LEU A 49 8.79 8.38 0.70
N ILE A 50 7.73 9.07 0.27
CA ILE A 50 7.62 10.52 0.45
C ILE A 50 7.48 10.86 1.94
N LEU A 51 6.64 10.15 2.69
CA LEU A 51 6.49 10.37 4.14
C LEU A 51 7.81 10.14 4.90
N LEU A 52 8.63 9.16 4.47
CA LEU A 52 9.96 8.95 5.04
C LEU A 52 10.88 10.16 4.86
N THR A 53 10.74 10.94 3.78
CA THR A 53 11.56 12.15 3.58
C THR A 53 11.31 13.23 4.63
N GLY A 54 10.16 13.19 5.31
CA GLY A 54 9.83 14.10 6.41
C GLY A 54 10.44 13.70 7.76
N VAL A 55 11.05 12.51 7.88
CA VAL A 55 11.74 12.08 9.10
C VAL A 55 13.18 12.62 9.05
N PHE A 56 13.34 13.86 9.49
CA PHE A 56 14.63 14.57 9.44
C PHE A 56 15.64 14.12 10.50
N GLU A 57 15.22 13.38 11.52
CA GLU A 57 16.11 12.82 12.55
C GLU A 57 16.41 11.34 12.27
N SER A 58 17.63 11.08 11.79
CA SER A 58 18.19 9.74 11.68
C SER A 58 18.53 9.22 13.08
N GLY A 59 17.86 8.16 13.51
CA GLY A 59 18.06 7.53 14.80
C GLY A 59 17.70 6.06 14.70
N LEU A 60 18.47 5.18 15.36
CA LEU A 60 18.24 3.74 15.31
C LEU A 60 16.81 3.35 15.72
N ALA A 61 16.22 4.10 16.67
CA ALA A 61 14.84 3.87 17.11
C ALA A 61 13.80 4.31 16.08
N THR A 62 13.98 5.48 15.44
CA THR A 62 13.07 5.97 14.38
C THR A 62 13.18 5.08 13.14
N ASP A 63 14.39 4.63 12.81
CA ASP A 63 14.64 3.70 11.71
C ASP A 63 14.02 2.33 11.93
N ALA A 64 14.16 1.78 13.13
CA ALA A 64 13.52 0.52 13.49
C ALA A 64 11.99 0.60 13.41
N LEU A 65 11.39 1.77 13.65
CA LEU A 65 9.94 1.96 13.68
C LEU A 65 9.32 1.84 12.28
N TRP A 66 9.86 2.57 11.30
CA TRP A 66 9.33 2.49 9.93
C TRP A 66 9.73 1.19 9.22
N VAL A 67 10.94 0.66 9.47
CA VAL A 67 11.35 -0.67 8.96
C VAL A 67 10.48 -1.76 9.58
N GLY A 68 10.26 -1.71 10.88
CA GLY A 68 9.39 -2.64 11.61
C GLY A 68 7.96 -2.58 11.08
N GLY A 69 7.42 -1.37 10.89
CA GLY A 69 6.11 -1.15 10.26
C GLY A 69 6.03 -1.80 8.87
N ALA A 70 7.00 -1.55 8.00
CA ALA A 70 7.07 -2.14 6.66
C ALA A 70 7.09 -3.67 6.70
N ILE A 71 7.94 -4.27 7.55
CA ILE A 71 8.07 -5.73 7.68
C ILE A 71 6.76 -6.33 8.21
N VAL A 72 6.22 -5.79 9.29
CA VAL A 72 4.98 -6.27 9.90
C VAL A 72 3.82 -6.17 8.91
N GLY A 73 3.66 -5.01 8.26
CA GLY A 73 2.68 -4.79 7.21
C GLY A 73 2.83 -5.84 6.11
N PHE A 74 4.05 -6.02 5.58
CA PHE A 74 4.33 -6.97 4.51
C PHE A 74 4.01 -8.43 4.87
N VAL A 75 4.38 -8.87 6.07
CA VAL A 75 4.07 -10.22 6.56
C VAL A 75 2.56 -10.41 6.68
N LEU A 76 1.85 -9.46 7.30
CA LEU A 76 0.38 -9.50 7.41
C LEU A 76 -0.30 -9.50 6.03
N GLY A 77 0.20 -8.66 5.12
CA GLY A 77 -0.25 -8.59 3.73
C GLY A 77 -0.10 -9.94 3.02
N ARG A 78 1.07 -10.59 3.17
CA ARG A 78 1.30 -11.94 2.63
C ARG A 78 0.33 -12.95 3.20
N LEU A 79 0.12 -12.97 4.51
CA LEU A 79 -0.79 -13.91 5.17
C LEU A 79 -2.22 -13.74 4.65
N ARG A 80 -2.71 -12.50 4.57
CA ARG A 80 -4.04 -12.20 4.02
C ARG A 80 -4.15 -12.51 2.54
N GLY A 81 -3.12 -12.22 1.73
CA GLY A 81 -3.08 -12.57 0.32
C GLY A 81 -3.06 -14.08 0.04
N ARG A 82 -2.56 -14.89 0.99
CA ARG A 82 -2.63 -16.36 0.93
C ARG A 82 -4.05 -16.89 1.13
N MET A 83 -4.78 -16.31 2.09
CA MET A 83 -6.15 -16.74 2.41
C MET A 83 -7.20 -16.19 1.45
N LEU A 84 -6.83 -15.27 0.59
CA LEU A 84 -7.73 -14.61 -0.34
C LEU A 84 -8.29 -15.60 -1.38
N PRO A 85 -9.62 -15.73 -1.53
CA PRO A 85 -10.21 -16.47 -2.64
C PRO A 85 -9.91 -15.72 -3.94
N MET A 86 -9.32 -16.44 -4.88
CA MET A 86 -8.97 -15.93 -6.20
C MET A 86 -9.43 -16.93 -7.24
N GLU A 87 -10.04 -16.43 -8.31
CA GLU A 87 -10.42 -17.21 -9.47
C GLU A 87 -9.50 -16.81 -10.62
N LEU A 88 -8.77 -17.79 -11.16
CA LEU A 88 -7.83 -17.56 -12.26
C LEU A 88 -8.58 -17.83 -13.57
N LEU A 89 -8.64 -16.83 -14.44
CA LEU A 89 -9.34 -16.98 -15.71
C LEU A 89 -8.44 -17.62 -16.78
N PRO A 90 -9.03 -18.23 -17.83
CA PRO A 90 -8.28 -18.84 -18.94
C PRO A 90 -7.42 -17.82 -19.71
N ALA A 91 -7.84 -16.56 -19.73
CA ALA A 91 -7.08 -15.49 -20.38
C ALA A 91 -5.79 -15.18 -19.60
N PRO A 92 -4.63 -15.10 -20.28
CA PRO A 92 -3.35 -14.88 -19.62
C PRO A 92 -3.34 -13.54 -18.88
N GLY A 93 -2.93 -13.59 -17.61
CA GLY A 93 -2.86 -12.41 -16.75
C GLY A 93 -4.20 -11.87 -16.26
N SER A 94 -5.32 -12.57 -16.50
CA SER A 94 -6.63 -12.22 -15.98
C SER A 94 -6.95 -12.98 -14.69
N VAL A 95 -7.27 -12.23 -13.63
CA VAL A 95 -7.62 -12.78 -12.32
C VAL A 95 -8.87 -12.07 -11.82
N ARG A 96 -9.76 -12.81 -11.19
CA ARG A 96 -10.84 -12.26 -10.37
C ARG A 96 -10.47 -12.45 -8.91
N VAL A 97 -10.43 -11.35 -8.19
CA VAL A 97 -10.00 -11.31 -6.79
C VAL A 97 -11.12 -10.68 -5.99
N ALA A 98 -11.54 -11.37 -4.92
CA ALA A 98 -12.56 -10.82 -4.04
C ALA A 98 -12.07 -9.53 -3.37
N GLN A 99 -12.93 -8.51 -3.35
CA GLN A 99 -12.67 -7.30 -2.59
C GLN A 99 -12.89 -7.63 -1.10
N THR A 100 -11.90 -7.36 -0.26
CA THR A 100 -11.98 -7.63 1.19
C THR A 100 -11.86 -6.34 1.98
N ALA A 101 -12.55 -6.25 3.11
CA ALA A 101 -12.48 -5.13 4.03
C ALA A 101 -11.02 -4.75 4.39
N ASP A 102 -10.14 -5.71 4.64
CA ASP A 102 -8.73 -5.44 5.01
C ASP A 102 -7.97 -4.62 3.95
N HIS A 103 -8.28 -4.81 2.66
CA HIS A 103 -7.63 -4.08 1.57
C HIS A 103 -8.09 -2.62 1.53
N LEU A 104 -9.40 -2.43 1.70
CA LEU A 104 -10.01 -1.11 1.80
C LEU A 104 -9.53 -0.39 3.04
N ALA A 105 -9.52 -1.06 4.19
CA ALA A 105 -9.05 -0.52 5.45
C ALA A 105 -7.59 -0.04 5.35
N ALA A 106 -6.70 -0.81 4.72
CA ALA A 106 -5.31 -0.39 4.51
C ALA A 106 -5.19 0.84 3.58
N ALA A 107 -6.02 0.92 2.53
CA ALA A 107 -6.03 2.09 1.64
C ALA A 107 -6.60 3.34 2.32
N PHE A 108 -7.65 3.19 3.14
CA PHE A 108 -8.20 4.26 3.97
C PHE A 108 -7.19 4.73 5.03
N ALA A 109 -6.52 3.79 5.70
CA ALA A 109 -5.47 4.10 6.67
C ALA A 109 -4.33 4.88 6.03
N LEU A 110 -3.91 4.52 4.81
CA LEU A 110 -2.90 5.27 4.06
C LEU A 110 -3.34 6.72 3.78
N VAL A 111 -4.61 6.93 3.40
CA VAL A 111 -5.17 8.28 3.22
C VAL A 111 -5.21 9.05 4.54
N ALA A 112 -5.60 8.40 5.64
CA ALA A 112 -5.62 9.02 6.96
C ALA A 112 -4.22 9.48 7.38
N VAL A 113 -3.20 8.63 7.19
CA VAL A 113 -1.80 8.98 7.48
C VAL A 113 -1.33 10.14 6.61
N ALA A 114 -1.60 10.12 5.30
CA ALA A 114 -1.26 11.23 4.41
C ALA A 114 -1.99 12.53 4.76
N ALA A 115 -3.24 12.43 5.24
CA ALA A 115 -3.99 13.57 5.72
C ALA A 115 -3.39 14.13 7.01
N THR A 116 -2.94 13.29 7.96
CA THR A 116 -2.25 13.73 9.18
C THR A 116 -0.96 14.49 8.87
N ASP A 117 -0.17 14.01 7.90
CA ASP A 117 1.02 14.72 7.42
C ASP A 117 0.67 16.09 6.81
N PHE A 118 -0.32 16.12 5.94
CA PHE A 118 -0.83 17.34 5.34
C PHE A 118 -1.36 18.35 6.38
N THR A 119 -2.12 17.88 7.37
CA THR A 119 -2.63 18.72 8.46
C THR A 119 -1.48 19.26 9.31
N SER A 120 -0.48 18.44 9.63
CA SER A 120 0.70 18.87 10.39
C SER A 120 1.45 19.99 9.67
N ALA A 121 1.61 19.87 8.36
CA ALA A 121 2.22 20.93 7.54
C ALA A 121 1.36 22.19 7.46
N THR A 122 0.03 22.03 7.39
CA THR A 122 -0.92 23.15 7.34
C THR A 122 -0.92 23.95 8.65
N LEU A 123 -0.89 23.25 9.79
CA LEU A 123 -0.87 23.86 11.13
C LEU A 123 0.52 24.33 11.56
N ARG A 124 1.58 23.89 10.86
CA ARG A 124 3.00 24.08 11.22
C ARG A 124 3.37 23.48 12.58
N GLU A 125 2.56 22.55 13.05
CA GLU A 125 2.75 21.83 14.31
C GLU A 125 2.50 20.35 14.04
N PRO A 126 3.35 19.44 14.56
CA PRO A 126 3.16 18.01 14.37
C PRO A 126 1.89 17.56 15.09
N VAL A 127 0.88 17.14 14.33
CA VAL A 127 -0.34 16.51 14.88
C VAL A 127 -0.02 15.15 15.49
N LEU A 128 0.95 14.46 14.89
CA LEU A 128 1.49 13.19 15.37
C LEU A 128 3.01 13.21 15.17
N GLU A 129 3.74 12.41 15.97
CA GLU A 129 5.18 12.26 15.79
C GLU A 129 5.48 11.80 14.34
N PRO A 130 6.41 12.48 13.62
CA PRO A 130 6.73 12.13 12.23
C PRO A 130 7.13 10.66 12.05
N ALA A 131 7.80 10.08 13.03
CA ALA A 131 8.17 8.66 13.04
C ALA A 131 6.94 7.73 13.01
N LEU A 132 5.87 8.08 13.73
CA LEU A 132 4.61 7.31 13.72
C LEU A 132 3.88 7.45 12.39
N VAL A 133 3.87 8.65 11.81
CA VAL A 133 3.29 8.91 10.48
C VAL A 133 4.01 8.07 9.42
N ALA A 134 5.35 8.12 9.40
CA ALA A 134 6.16 7.32 8.49
C ALA A 134 5.97 5.81 8.70
N ALA A 135 5.94 5.34 9.96
CA ALA A 135 5.70 3.94 10.27
C ALA A 135 4.30 3.47 9.86
N GLY A 136 3.27 4.31 10.03
CA GLY A 136 1.92 4.03 9.56
C GLY A 136 1.85 3.91 8.04
N GLY A 137 2.50 4.83 7.32
CA GLY A 137 2.63 4.78 5.86
C GLY A 137 3.36 3.52 5.38
N ALA A 138 4.49 3.21 6.01
CA ALA A 138 5.30 2.02 5.72
C ALA A 138 4.54 0.72 5.99
N LEU A 139 3.76 0.65 7.07
CA LEU A 139 2.90 -0.49 7.39
C LEU A 139 1.82 -0.69 6.32
N CYS A 140 1.12 0.37 5.92
CA CYS A 140 0.09 0.30 4.89
C CYS A 140 0.69 -0.12 3.54
N ALA A 141 1.81 0.47 3.15
CA ALA A 141 2.52 0.12 1.91
C ALA A 141 3.00 -1.33 1.93
N GLY A 142 3.61 -1.77 3.04
CA GLY A 142 4.03 -3.14 3.26
C GLY A 142 2.86 -4.11 3.11
N PHE A 143 1.73 -3.84 3.77
CA PHE A 143 0.53 -4.66 3.69
C PHE A 143 0.00 -4.81 2.26
N LEU A 144 -0.13 -3.70 1.54
CA LEU A 144 -0.62 -3.70 0.16
C LEU A 144 0.36 -4.43 -0.77
N ALA A 145 1.66 -4.19 -0.63
CA ALA A 145 2.70 -4.84 -1.42
C ALA A 145 2.81 -6.35 -1.15
N GLY A 146 2.80 -6.76 0.12
CA GLY A 146 2.86 -8.17 0.52
C GLY A 146 1.65 -8.97 0.05
N ARG A 147 0.46 -8.35 0.11
CA ARG A 147 -0.77 -8.93 -0.44
C ARG A 147 -0.68 -9.10 -1.95
N PHE A 148 -0.26 -8.07 -2.67
CA PHE A 148 -0.10 -8.12 -4.12
C PHE A 148 0.92 -9.18 -4.55
N LEU A 149 2.07 -9.27 -3.86
CA LEU A 149 3.09 -10.27 -4.16
C LEU A 149 2.51 -11.68 -4.09
N MET A 150 1.70 -11.99 -3.08
CA MET A 150 1.06 -13.31 -3.00
C MET A 150 0.05 -13.56 -4.11
N ILE A 151 -0.70 -12.54 -4.54
CA ILE A 151 -1.60 -12.66 -5.69
C ILE A 151 -0.79 -12.95 -6.96
N ALA A 152 0.31 -12.21 -7.18
CA ALA A 152 1.19 -12.37 -8.34
C ALA A 152 1.83 -13.77 -8.38
N VAL A 153 2.41 -14.24 -7.26
CA VAL A 153 3.02 -15.57 -7.15
C VAL A 153 2.01 -16.68 -7.40
N ARG A 154 0.78 -16.52 -6.89
CA ARG A 154 -0.28 -17.53 -7.09
C ARG A 154 -0.86 -17.49 -8.50
N ALA A 155 -0.75 -16.37 -9.20
CA ALA A 155 -1.23 -16.22 -10.57
C ALA A 155 -0.20 -16.59 -11.64
N ASP A 156 1.06 -16.80 -11.27
CA ASP A 156 2.18 -17.14 -12.17
C ASP A 156 1.89 -18.41 -12.99
N PRO A 157 1.91 -18.33 -14.33
CA PRO A 157 1.69 -19.49 -15.20
C PRO A 157 2.72 -20.61 -15.02
N VAL A 158 3.98 -20.32 -14.69
CA VAL A 158 5.03 -21.34 -14.49
C VAL A 158 4.74 -22.20 -13.25
N ALA A 159 4.23 -21.57 -12.19
CA ALA A 159 3.81 -22.27 -10.99
C ALA A 159 2.60 -23.19 -11.23
N ARG A 160 1.77 -22.91 -12.25
CA ARG A 160 0.62 -23.75 -12.62
C ARG A 160 1.02 -25.02 -13.35
N LEU A 161 1.98 -24.93 -14.28
CA LEU A 161 2.48 -26.11 -15.01
C LEU A 161 3.07 -27.16 -14.06
N LYS A 162 3.75 -26.73 -12.99
CA LYS A 162 4.26 -27.64 -11.95
C LYS A 162 3.17 -28.27 -11.07
N LYS A 163 2.01 -27.65 -10.93
CA LYS A 163 0.89 -28.17 -10.11
C LYS A 163 -0.07 -29.06 -10.90
N GLY A 164 -0.23 -28.85 -12.21
CA GLY A 164 -1.07 -29.68 -13.08
C GLY A 164 -0.39 -30.95 -13.61
N ALA A 165 0.91 -31.11 -13.36
CA ALA A 165 1.70 -32.29 -13.75
C ALA A 165 1.88 -33.31 -12.60
N ARG A 166 1.11 -33.18 -11.51
CA ARG A 166 1.07 -34.13 -10.39
C ARG A 166 -0.32 -34.71 -10.23
#